data_AF-A0A536GZJ4-F1
#
_entry.id   AF-A0A536GZJ4-F1
#
_cell.length_a   1.000
_cell.length_b   1.000
_cell.length_c   1.000
_cell.angle_alpha   90.00
_cell.angle_beta   90.00
_cell.angle_gamma   90.00
#
_symmetry.space_group_name_H-M   'P 1'
#
loop_
_entity.id
_entity.type
_entity.pdbx_description
1 polymer ?
#
loop_
_entity_poly.entity_id
_entity_poly.type
_entity_poly.pdbx_seq_one_letter_code
_entity_poly.pdbx_strand_id
1 'polypeptide(L)' 'MLANTSYTYEGVLNYARRLTHTEQLRLLEDLAAVIRQQQTEEAEEPLHSLLELEGLGAELWEGIDPQKYIEEERKSWRG' A
#
# COMPACT_ATOMS: atom_id res chain seq x y z
N MET A 1 35.75 -0.07 -2.88
CA MET A 1 35.05 0.58 -4.01
C MET A 1 34.00 -0.38 -4.51
N LEU A 2 32.72 -0.11 -4.24
CA LEU A 2 31.61 -0.89 -4.81
C LEU A 2 31.20 -0.17 -6.10
N ALA A 3 31.35 -0.84 -7.24
CA ALA A 3 31.00 -0.28 -8.54
C ALA A 3 29.49 -0.12 -8.64
N ASN A 4 29.00 1.11 -8.56
CA ASN A 4 27.64 1.46 -8.92
C ASN A 4 27.51 1.36 -10.44
N THR A 5 27.24 0.15 -10.92
CA THR A 5 27.12 -0.12 -12.36
C THR A 5 25.76 0.41 -12.79
N SER A 6 25.72 1.65 -13.27
CA SER A 6 24.52 2.21 -13.89
C SER A 6 24.29 1.47 -15.21
N TYR A 7 23.36 0.52 -15.22
CA TYR A 7 22.96 -0.16 -16.43
C TYR A 7 22.16 0.81 -17.30
N THR A 8 22.61 1.08 -18.52
CA THR A 8 21.83 1.83 -19.50
C THR A 8 20.75 0.92 -20.09
N TYR A 9 19.57 1.48 -20.40
CA TYR A 9 18.47 0.74 -21.05
C TYR A 9 18.95 -0.03 -22.29
N GLU A 10 19.76 0.63 -23.12
CA GLU A 10 20.33 0.03 -24.33
C GLU A 10 21.25 -1.15 -24.03
N GLY A 11 22.03 -1.10 -22.96
CA GLY A 11 22.88 -2.19 -22.52
C GLY A 11 22.06 -3.41 -22.10
N VAL A 12 21.04 -3.20 -21.25
CA VAL A 12 20.14 -4.26 -20.79
C VAL A 12 19.41 -4.89 -21.97
N LEU A 13 18.91 -4.08 -22.91
CA LEU A 13 18.24 -4.56 -24.12
C LEU A 13 19.19 -5.40 -25.00
N ASN A 14 20.46 -5.00 -25.11
CA ASN A 14 21.45 -5.78 -25.86
C ASN A 14 21.68 -7.15 -25.23
N TYR A 15 21.79 -7.23 -23.90
CA TYR A 15 21.94 -8.50 -23.19
C TYR A 15 20.69 -9.37 -23.32
N ALA A 16 19.49 -8.81 -23.16
CA ALA A 16 18.24 -9.53 -23.32
C ALA A 16 18.11 -10.17 -24.72
N ARG A 17 18.54 -9.48 -25.77
CA ARG A 17 18.54 -10.00 -27.16
C ARG A 17 19.48 -11.19 -27.39
N ARG A 18 20.47 -11.38 -26.53
CA ARG A 18 21.44 -12.51 -26.63
C ARG A 18 20.97 -13.77 -25.91
N LEU A 19 19.90 -13.68 -25.13
CA LEU A 19 19.28 -14.83 -24.48
C LEU A 19 18.60 -15.74 -25.51
N THR A 20 18.39 -17.01 -25.15
CA THR A 20 17.57 -17.92 -25.95
C THR A 20 16.11 -17.45 -25.98
N HIS A 21 15.33 -17.90 -26.96
CA HIS A 21 13.92 -17.51 -27.07
C HIS A 21 13.11 -17.83 -25.79
N THR A 22 13.38 -18.98 -25.17
CA THR A 22 12.72 -19.38 -23.91
C THR A 22 13.10 -18.45 -22.76
N GLU A 23 14.36 -18.07 -22.65
CA GLU A 23 14.83 -17.15 -21.62
C GLU A 23 14.32 -15.72 -21.84
N GLN A 24 14.18 -15.29 -23.10
CA GLN A 24 13.56 -14.00 -23.43
C GLN A 24 12.10 -13.95 -22.98
N LEU A 25 11.32 -15.01 -23.24
CA LEU A 25 9.93 -15.10 -22.80
C LEU A 25 9.84 -15.11 -21.27
N ARG A 26 10.69 -15.89 -20.59
CA ARG A 26 10.75 -15.92 -19.13
C ARG A 26 11.09 -14.54 -18.54
N LEU A 27 12.08 -13.85 -19.11
CA LEU A 27 12.46 -12.51 -18.68
C LEU A 27 11.29 -11.51 -18.84
N LEU A 28 10.52 -11.63 -19.92
CA LEU A 28 9.34 -10.80 -20.15
C LEU A 28 8.25 -11.07 -19.09
N GLU A 29 7.98 -12.34 -18.77
CA GLU A 29 7.02 -12.73 -17.74
C GLU A 29 7.43 -12.20 -16.35
N ASP A 30 8.70 -12.38 -15.99
CA ASP A 30 9.27 -11.94 -14.71
C ASP A 30 9.19 -10.40 -14.59
N LEU A 31 9.57 -9.66 -15.63
CA LEU A 31 9.47 -8.19 -15.65
C LEU A 31 8.02 -7.71 -15.55
N ALA A 32 7.10 -8.36 -16.28
CA ALA A 32 5.69 -8.00 -16.22
C ALA A 32 5.10 -8.28 -14.83
N ALA A 33 5.55 -9.33 -14.14
CA ALA A 33 5.14 -9.63 -12.77
C ALA A 33 5.63 -8.55 -11.79
N VAL A 34 6.91 -8.15 -11.89
CA VAL A 34 7.48 -7.07 -11.06
C VAL A 34 6.74 -5.75 -11.23
N ILE A 35 6.46 -5.36 -12.48
CA ILE A 35 5.73 -4.11 -12.77
C ILE A 35 4.32 -4.15 -12.16
N ARG A 36 3.59 -5.26 -12.33
CA ARG A 36 2.25 -5.40 -11.74
C ARG A 36 2.28 -5.31 -10.22
N GLN A 37 3.27 -5.95 -9.58
CA GLN A 37 3.42 -5.91 -8.12
C GLN A 37 3.68 -4.48 -7.61
N GLN A 38 4.55 -3.72 -8.29
CA GLN A 38 4.81 -2.32 -7.95
C GLN A 38 3.57 -1.44 -8.09
N GLN A 39 2.76 -1.68 -9.13
CA GLN A 39 1.49 -0.96 -9.30
C GLN A 39 0.46 -1.30 -8.22
N THR A 40 0.46 -2.53 -7.71
CA THR A 40 -0.39 -2.91 -6.58
C THR A 40 0.10 -2.24 -5.28
N GLU A 41 1.40 -2.26 -5.01
CA GLU A 41 2.00 -1.63 -3.81
C GLU A 41 1.82 -0.10 -3.81
N GLU A 42 1.89 0.57 -4.97
CA GLU A 42 1.58 2.00 -5.10
C GLU A 42 0.07 2.32 -5.07
N ALA A 43 -0.79 1.32 -5.30
CA ALA A 43 -2.24 1.45 -5.22
C ALA A 43 -2.84 0.99 -3.87
N GLU A 44 -2.01 0.40 -2.98
CA GLU A 44 -2.42 -0.23 -1.72
C GLU A 44 -2.02 0.52 -0.45
N GLU A 45 -1.85 1.84 -0.51
CA GLU A 45 -2.29 2.65 0.63
C GLU A 45 -3.64 3.25 0.25
N PRO A 46 -4.77 2.63 0.65
CA PRO A 46 -5.99 3.41 0.71
C PRO A 46 -5.66 4.53 1.70
N LEU A 47 -5.63 5.76 1.19
CA LEU A 47 -5.67 6.95 2.03
C LEU A 47 -7.03 6.95 2.73
N HIS A 48 -7.14 6.11 3.77
CA HIS A 48 -8.35 5.99 4.56
C HIS A 48 -8.60 7.34 5.22
N SER A 49 -9.66 7.99 4.78
CA SER A 49 -10.10 9.22 5.43
C SER A 49 -10.85 8.85 6.69
N LEU A 50 -10.60 9.53 7.81
CA LEU A 50 -11.44 9.41 8.99
C LEU A 50 -12.92 9.74 8.70
N LEU A 51 -13.20 10.46 7.60
CA LEU A 51 -14.56 10.75 7.12
C LEU A 51 -15.30 9.50 6.63
N GLU A 52 -14.60 8.40 6.32
CA GLU A 52 -15.25 7.11 6.00
C GLU A 52 -16.05 6.55 7.18
N LEU A 53 -15.77 7.04 8.40
CA LEU A 53 -16.47 6.67 9.63
C LEU A 53 -17.55 7.69 10.03
N GLU A 54 -17.78 8.73 9.23
CA GLU A 54 -18.79 9.76 9.53
C GLU A 54 -20.19 9.13 9.59
N GLY A 55 -20.91 9.42 10.68
CA GLY A 55 -22.25 8.90 10.91
C GLY A 55 -22.31 7.47 11.45
N LEU A 56 -21.19 6.71 11.46
CA LEU A 56 -21.16 5.42 12.13
C LEU A 56 -21.38 5.61 13.64
N GLY A 57 -22.46 5.00 14.14
CA GLY A 57 -22.84 5.06 15.54
C GLY A 57 -23.77 6.22 15.92
N ALA A 58 -24.14 7.13 14.99
CA ALA A 58 -25.06 8.23 15.30
C ALA A 58 -26.38 7.76 15.93
N GLU A 59 -26.95 6.67 15.40
CA GLU A 59 -28.16 6.03 15.93
C GLU A 59 -27.96 5.43 17.33
N LEU A 60 -26.74 4.93 17.64
CA LEU A 60 -26.42 4.39 18.95
C LEU A 60 -26.29 5.48 20.01
N TRP A 61 -25.85 6.67 19.60
CA TRP A 61 -25.72 7.84 20.47
C TRP A 61 -27.03 8.64 20.59
N GLU A 62 -28.10 8.25 19.89
CA GLU A 62 -29.39 8.92 19.98
C GLU A 62 -29.97 8.83 21.40
N GLY A 63 -30.27 9.99 21.99
CA GLY A 63 -30.79 10.06 23.37
C GLY A 63 -29.73 9.85 24.46
N ILE A 64 -28.46 9.63 24.11
CA ILE A 64 -27.34 9.61 25.07
C ILE A 64 -26.79 11.02 25.20
N ASP A 65 -26.64 11.52 26.43
CA ASP A 65 -25.89 12.75 26.71
C ASP A 65 -24.39 12.45 26.60
N PRO A 66 -23.70 12.96 25.56
CA PRO A 66 -22.30 12.62 25.34
C PRO A 66 -21.40 13.15 26.45
N GLN A 67 -21.74 14.30 27.02
CA GLN A 67 -20.95 14.95 28.05
C GLN A 67 -21.02 14.17 29.36
N LYS A 68 -22.22 13.74 29.74
CA LYS A 68 -22.42 12.89 30.92
C LYS A 68 -21.70 11.54 30.77
N TYR A 69 -21.83 10.89 29.62
CA TYR A 69 -21.19 9.60 29.36
C TYR A 69 -19.66 9.68 29.46
N ILE A 70 -19.04 10.70 28.86
CA ILE A 70 -17.59 10.94 28.94
C ILE A 70 -17.14 11.18 30.39
N GLU A 71 -17.91 11.92 31.17
CA GLU A 71 -17.59 12.17 32.59
C GLU A 71 -17.68 10.90 33.43
N GLU A 72 -18.64 10.03 33.16
CA GLU A 72 -18.77 8.71 33.82
C GLU A 72 -17.58 7.81 33.48
N GLU A 73 -17.17 7.74 32.20
CA GLU A 73 -15.99 6.97 31.78
C GLU A 73 -14.70 7.53 32.38
N ARG A 74 -14.52 8.85 32.43
CA ARG A 74 -13.35 9.45 33.10
C ARG A 74 -13.28 9.14 34.60
N LYS A 75 -14.44 9.01 35.25
CA LYS A 75 -14.51 8.61 36.67
C LYS A 75 -14.30 7.10 36.85
N SER A 76 -14.66 6.28 35.84
CA SER A 76 -14.51 4.82 35.85
C SER A 76 -13.04 4.41 35.73
N TRP A 77 -12.25 5.16 34.96
CA TRP A 77 -10.80 4.99 34.86
C TRP A 77 -10.10 5.42 36.15
N ARG A 78 -9.94 4.47 37.08
CA ARG A 78 -8.88 4.51 38.08
C ARG A 78 -7.64 3.89 37.43
N GLY A 79 -6.60 4.71 37.24
CA GLY A 79 -5.30 4.24 36.75
C GLY A 79 -4.64 3.21 37.66
#